data_AF-A0A4W5RD01-F1
#
_entry.id   AF-A0A4W5RD01-F1
#
_cell.length_a   1.000
_cell.length_b   1.000
_cell.length_c   1.000
_cell.angle_alpha   90.00
_cell.angle_beta   90.00
_cell.angle_gamma   90.00
#
_symmetry.space_group_name_H-M   'P 1'
#
loop_
_entity.id
_entity.type
_entity.pdbx_description
1 polymer ?
#
loop_
_entity_poly.entity_id
_entity_poly.type
_entity_poly.pdbx_seq_one_letter_code
_entity_poly.pdbx_strand_id
1 'polypeptide(L)'
;MSSRVTQNVDLIFQSKSNVCGQKSKKGGADYCGNLLSFYCALVCVADLRWQNSYDQPLDFNCPTGQSISRIVSEHNNNPEDRLWDFGCKATFDTTTNCFTSSYVNAFDKPFSYQCPSHQVITGMHSYHENKYEDRRWKFTCCGASNFCTDTCQWTNYVNWFDEAFTFNVPPNSYLNAAESYHENKYEDRRWKFQHCTRRSC
;
A
#
# COMPACT_ATOMS: atom_id res chain seq x y z
N MET A 1 32.19 -3.83 50.43
CA MET A 1 32.33 -2.53 49.74
C MET A 1 32.33 -2.83 48.24
N SER A 2 31.17 -2.75 47.59
CA SER A 2 30.72 -1.60 46.76
C SER A 2 31.58 -1.51 45.48
N SER A 3 31.07 -1.52 44.24
CA SER A 3 29.70 -1.46 43.71
C SER A 3 29.75 -1.71 42.20
N ARG A 4 28.77 -2.48 41.70
CA ARG A 4 28.09 -2.44 40.39
C ARG A 4 28.88 -1.91 39.18
N VAL A 5 29.25 -2.82 38.27
CA VAL A 5 29.40 -2.51 36.85
C VAL A 5 28.07 -2.76 36.17
N THR A 6 27.63 -1.73 35.45
CA THR A 6 26.30 -1.50 34.86
C THR A 6 25.95 -2.44 33.71
N GLN A 7 24.71 -2.92 33.72
CA GLN A 7 24.01 -3.46 32.55
C GLN A 7 23.81 -2.34 31.52
N ASN A 8 24.19 -2.55 30.27
CA ASN A 8 23.63 -1.80 29.14
C ASN A 8 22.68 -2.73 28.38
N VAL A 9 21.40 -2.44 28.56
CA VAL A 9 20.28 -2.99 27.81
C VAL A 9 19.94 -1.91 26.78
N ASP A 10 20.43 -2.02 25.56
CA ASP A 10 20.12 -1.04 24.53
C ASP A 10 18.71 -1.30 24.00
N LEU A 11 17.79 -0.48 24.51
CA LEU A 11 16.39 -0.33 24.12
C LEU A 11 16.28 0.37 22.75
N ILE A 12 15.55 -0.28 21.85
CA ILE A 12 14.54 0.29 20.94
C ILE A 12 14.86 1.66 20.32
N PHE A 13 15.31 1.68 19.06
CA PHE A 13 15.02 2.78 18.13
C PHE A 13 14.93 2.27 16.69
N GLN A 14 13.72 2.04 16.18
CA GLN A 14 13.43 2.09 14.74
C GLN A 14 12.08 2.78 14.50
N SER A 15 12.01 4.09 14.75
CA SER A 15 11.07 4.97 14.08
C SER A 15 11.77 5.57 12.86
N LYS A 16 11.63 4.94 11.69
CA LYS A 16 11.99 5.60 10.43
C LYS A 16 10.87 6.56 10.04
N SER A 17 10.87 7.73 10.66
CA SER A 17 10.21 8.93 10.15
C SER A 17 11.28 9.85 9.59
N ASN A 18 11.56 9.72 8.29
CA ASN A 18 12.35 10.71 7.54
C ASN A 18 11.54 11.09 6.30
N VAL A 19 10.81 12.21 6.40
CA VAL A 19 10.11 12.85 5.28
C VAL A 19 10.47 14.33 5.28
N CYS A 20 11.35 14.74 4.35
CA CYS A 20 11.20 15.93 3.52
C CYS A 20 12.34 15.93 2.48
N GLY A 21 12.02 15.51 1.24
CA GLY A 21 12.92 15.54 0.10
C GLY A 21 12.14 16.05 -1.11
N GLN A 22 12.29 17.33 -1.39
CA GLN A 22 11.50 18.09 -2.36
C GLN A 22 11.77 17.68 -3.81
N LYS A 23 10.69 17.55 -4.60
CA LYS A 23 10.62 18.09 -5.97
C LYS A 23 9.20 18.63 -6.24
N SER A 24 8.94 19.85 -5.75
CA SER A 24 7.76 20.63 -6.17
C SER A 24 8.03 21.28 -7.53
N LYS A 25 7.15 21.05 -8.51
CA LYS A 25 7.07 21.85 -9.74
C LYS A 25 5.89 22.82 -9.62
N LYS A 26 6.24 24.09 -9.36
CA LYS A 26 5.60 25.38 -9.69
C LYS A 26 4.08 25.52 -9.57
N GLY A 27 3.67 26.49 -8.73
CA GLY A 27 2.54 27.38 -9.01
C GLY A 27 1.75 27.83 -7.77
N GLY A 28 2.09 28.99 -7.20
CA GLY A 28 1.27 29.68 -6.18
C GLY A 28 2.11 30.64 -5.34
N ALA A 29 1.74 31.92 -5.33
CA ALA A 29 2.57 33.03 -4.87
C ALA A 29 2.75 33.10 -3.33
N ASP A 30 4.01 33.19 -2.88
CA ASP A 30 4.39 33.57 -1.52
C ASP A 30 4.16 35.08 -1.32
N TYR A 31 3.22 35.47 -0.47
CA TYR A 31 3.20 36.78 0.15
C TYR A 31 3.49 36.60 1.66
N CYS A 32 4.71 36.91 2.07
CA CYS A 32 5.03 37.16 3.48
C CYS A 32 5.79 38.48 3.57
N GLY A 33 5.04 39.57 3.70
CA GLY A 33 5.56 40.91 3.93
C GLY A 33 5.70 41.19 5.43
N ASN A 34 6.92 41.53 5.84
CA ASN A 34 7.36 42.31 7.01
C ASN A 34 6.37 42.58 8.17
N LEU A 35 6.66 42.03 9.36
CA LEU A 35 7.15 42.77 10.52
C LEU A 35 7.32 41.81 11.72
N LEU A 36 8.56 41.72 12.24
CA LEU A 36 8.95 41.34 13.61
C LEU A 36 7.94 40.51 14.43
N SER A 37 7.86 39.20 14.18
CA SER A 37 7.51 38.24 15.23
C SER A 37 8.16 36.89 14.94
N PHE A 38 9.04 36.48 15.85
CA PHE A 38 9.58 35.14 15.95
C PHE A 38 8.43 34.12 16.09
N TYR A 39 8.70 32.88 15.66
CA TYR A 39 7.80 31.71 15.61
C TYR A 39 6.95 31.57 14.36
N CYS A 40 7.59 31.22 13.23
CA CYS A 40 6.96 30.32 12.28
C CYS A 40 7.26 28.89 12.76
N ALA A 41 6.41 28.35 13.63
CA ALA A 41 6.41 26.92 13.89
C ALA A 41 6.14 26.23 12.55
N LEU A 42 7.17 25.57 11.99
CA LEU A 42 7.00 24.70 10.84
C LEU A 42 6.20 23.49 11.32
N VAL A 43 4.89 23.58 11.16
CA VAL A 43 3.97 22.46 11.25
C VAL A 43 4.45 21.44 10.22
N CYS A 44 4.88 20.26 10.68
CA CYS A 44 4.90 19.08 9.83
C CYS A 44 3.45 18.77 9.47
N VAL A 45 2.96 19.33 8.37
CA VAL A 45 1.73 18.83 7.75
C VAL A 45 2.12 17.50 7.10
N ALA A 46 1.99 16.43 7.88
CA ALA A 46 2.14 15.07 7.38
C ALA A 46 0.88 14.67 6.63
N ASP A 47 0.69 15.18 5.40
CA ASP A 47 -0.43 14.76 4.54
C ASP A 47 -0.02 14.62 3.07
N LEU A 48 0.93 13.71 2.82
CA LEU A 48 1.12 13.09 1.51
C LEU A 48 1.09 11.57 1.68
N ARG A 49 -0.08 11.07 2.06
CA ARG A 49 -0.32 9.65 2.37
C ARG A 49 -0.57 8.81 1.12
N TRP A 50 -1.15 9.41 0.07
CA TRP A 50 -1.60 8.70 -1.12
C TRP A 50 -0.47 8.45 -2.13
N GLN A 51 -0.41 7.23 -2.67
CA GLN A 51 0.55 6.80 -3.70
C GLN A 51 0.13 7.20 -5.12
N ASN A 52 -1.09 7.69 -5.28
CA ASN A 52 -1.61 8.24 -6.52
C ASN A 52 -2.46 9.48 -6.24
N SER A 53 -2.84 10.18 -7.30
CA SER A 53 -3.92 11.17 -7.31
C SER A 53 -5.11 10.60 -8.09
N TYR A 54 -6.29 11.22 -7.98
CA TYR A 54 -7.45 10.87 -8.81
C TYR A 54 -7.11 11.01 -10.30
N ASP A 55 -7.68 10.15 -11.13
CA ASP A 55 -7.44 9.99 -12.56
C ASP A 55 -5.99 9.66 -12.95
N GLN A 56 -5.08 9.57 -11.97
CA GLN A 56 -3.68 9.27 -12.21
C GLN A 56 -3.38 7.78 -12.00
N PRO A 57 -2.38 7.24 -12.72
CA PRO A 57 -1.92 5.89 -12.50
C PRO A 57 -1.47 5.66 -11.05
N LEU A 58 -1.70 4.44 -10.58
CA LEU A 58 -1.06 3.88 -9.40
C LEU A 58 0.09 2.99 -9.87
N ASP A 59 1.30 3.26 -9.37
CA ASP A 59 2.48 2.41 -9.58
C ASP A 59 3.19 2.26 -8.23
N PHE A 60 2.89 1.18 -7.51
CA PHE A 60 3.42 0.94 -6.18
C PHE A 60 4.11 -0.42 -6.07
N ASN A 61 5.31 -0.39 -5.49
CA ASN A 61 6.03 -1.57 -5.02
C ASN A 61 6.60 -1.31 -3.63
N CYS A 62 6.51 -2.31 -2.75
CA CYS A 62 7.26 -2.30 -1.51
C CYS A 62 8.77 -2.35 -1.78
N PRO A 63 9.61 -1.81 -0.86
CA PRO A 63 11.05 -1.95 -0.95
C PRO A 63 11.49 -3.42 -1.08
N THR A 64 12.67 -3.65 -1.67
CA THR A 64 13.24 -5.00 -1.83
C THR A 64 13.22 -5.79 -0.52
N GLY A 65 12.78 -7.05 -0.59
CA GLY A 65 12.66 -7.94 0.57
C GLY A 65 11.39 -7.73 1.40
N GLN A 66 10.51 -6.80 1.03
CA GLN A 66 9.25 -6.51 1.73
C GLN A 66 8.02 -6.89 0.91
N SER A 67 6.91 -7.14 1.60
CA SER A 67 5.59 -7.35 0.99
C SER A 67 4.58 -6.36 1.57
N ILE A 68 3.44 -6.21 0.88
CA ILE A 68 2.33 -5.39 1.36
C ILE A 68 1.78 -5.98 2.65
N SER A 69 1.55 -5.13 3.65
CA SER A 69 1.01 -5.46 4.97
C SER A 69 -0.20 -4.63 5.38
N ARG A 70 -0.42 -3.49 4.71
CA ARG A 70 -1.61 -2.64 4.87
C ARG A 70 -2.02 -2.10 3.51
N ILE A 71 -3.32 -2.01 3.26
CA ILE A 71 -3.91 -1.30 2.13
C ILE A 71 -4.94 -0.32 2.69
N VAL A 72 -4.88 0.93 2.26
CA VAL A 72 -5.83 1.97 2.58
C VAL A 72 -6.33 2.53 1.25
N SER A 73 -7.63 2.74 1.14
CA SER A 73 -8.20 3.39 -0.04
C SER A 73 -9.39 4.25 0.32
N GLU A 74 -9.54 5.35 -0.41
CA GLU A 74 -10.65 6.30 -0.28
C GLU A 74 -11.17 6.64 -1.66
N HIS A 75 -12.49 6.63 -1.82
CA HIS A 75 -13.21 6.96 -3.05
C HIS A 75 -13.66 8.42 -3.05
N ASN A 76 -13.82 9.01 -4.22
CA ASN A 76 -14.45 10.32 -4.36
C ASN A 76 -15.39 10.33 -5.56
N ASN A 77 -16.63 10.74 -5.34
CA ASN A 77 -17.69 10.68 -6.35
C ASN A 77 -17.62 11.80 -7.41
N ASN A 78 -16.67 12.75 -7.32
CA ASN A 78 -16.48 13.73 -8.39
C ASN A 78 -15.64 13.18 -9.55
N PRO A 79 -14.43 12.64 -9.30
CA PRO A 79 -13.67 11.91 -10.32
C PRO A 79 -14.09 10.44 -10.45
N GLU A 80 -15.01 9.95 -9.61
CA GLU A 80 -15.43 8.53 -9.53
C GLU A 80 -14.21 7.59 -9.47
N ASP A 81 -13.28 7.93 -8.58
CA ASP A 81 -11.98 7.27 -8.53
C ASP A 81 -11.46 7.13 -7.09
N ARG A 82 -10.52 6.20 -6.90
CA ARG A 82 -9.90 5.85 -5.63
C ARG A 82 -8.45 6.33 -5.50
N LEU A 83 -8.13 6.85 -4.33
CA LEU A 83 -6.75 7.00 -3.84
C LEU A 83 -6.30 5.74 -3.11
N TRP A 84 -5.00 5.47 -3.13
CA TRP A 84 -4.40 4.26 -2.58
C TRP A 84 -3.17 4.54 -1.73
N ASP A 85 -3.07 3.92 -0.57
CA ASP A 85 -1.93 3.99 0.33
C ASP A 85 -1.60 2.60 0.88
N PHE A 86 -0.32 2.33 1.14
CA PHE A 86 0.18 1.01 1.46
C PHE A 86 1.15 1.02 2.64
N GLY A 87 1.08 -0.03 3.45
CA GLY A 87 2.13 -0.38 4.40
C GLY A 87 2.92 -1.57 3.89
N CYS A 88 4.22 -1.59 4.18
CA CYS A 88 5.11 -2.70 3.86
C CYS A 88 5.70 -3.32 5.11
N LYS A 89 6.04 -4.61 5.02
CA LYS A 89 6.78 -5.33 6.06
C LYS A 89 7.88 -6.22 5.49
N ALA A 90 8.98 -6.35 6.24
CA ALA A 90 10.03 -7.32 5.94
C ALA A 90 9.43 -8.74 5.82
N THR A 91 9.79 -9.44 4.74
CA THR A 91 9.17 -10.72 4.37
C THR A 91 10.19 -11.74 3.92
N PHE A 92 11.19 -11.32 3.15
CA PHE A 92 12.23 -12.19 2.61
C PHE A 92 13.59 -11.81 3.21
N ASP A 93 14.37 -12.83 3.56
CA ASP A 93 15.74 -12.76 4.07
C ASP A 93 16.79 -13.15 3.00
N THR A 94 16.32 -13.56 1.82
CA THR A 94 17.14 -13.98 0.69
C THR A 94 16.69 -13.28 -0.60
N THR A 95 17.46 -13.47 -1.68
CA THR A 95 17.16 -12.90 -2.99
C THR A 95 15.77 -13.33 -3.48
N THR A 96 14.97 -12.34 -3.87
CA THR A 96 13.61 -12.55 -4.37
C THR A 96 13.58 -12.72 -5.88
N ASN A 97 12.75 -13.63 -6.37
CA ASN A 97 12.31 -13.66 -7.76
C ASN A 97 10.94 -12.98 -7.86
N CYS A 98 10.84 -11.96 -8.69
CA CYS A 98 9.65 -11.13 -8.81
C CYS A 98 9.21 -10.99 -10.26
N PHE A 99 7.90 -10.90 -10.48
CA PHE A 99 7.34 -10.51 -11.76
C PHE A 99 6.06 -9.69 -11.56
N THR A 100 5.72 -8.87 -12.54
CA THR A 100 4.45 -8.14 -12.58
C THR A 100 3.54 -8.76 -13.60
N SER A 101 2.28 -9.00 -13.24
CA SER A 101 1.28 -9.58 -14.13
C SER A 101 0.99 -8.66 -15.34
N SER A 102 0.38 -9.24 -16.38
CA SER A 102 -0.43 -8.44 -17.31
C SER A 102 -1.67 -7.88 -16.59
N TYR A 103 -2.44 -7.01 -17.25
CA TYR A 103 -3.69 -6.53 -16.68
C TYR A 103 -4.64 -7.71 -16.45
N VAL A 104 -5.10 -7.86 -15.21
CA VAL A 104 -5.88 -9.02 -14.77
C VAL A 104 -7.38 -8.87 -15.04
N ASN A 105 -7.80 -7.68 -15.48
CA ASN A 105 -9.17 -7.36 -15.85
C ASN A 105 -9.26 -6.44 -17.07
N ALA A 106 -10.45 -6.41 -17.65
CA ALA A 106 -10.95 -5.30 -18.46
C ALA A 106 -11.73 -4.32 -17.57
N PHE A 107 -11.99 -3.11 -18.06
CA PHE A 107 -12.92 -2.17 -17.41
C PHE A 107 -14.31 -2.79 -17.25
N ASP A 108 -15.01 -2.42 -16.19
CA ASP A 108 -16.32 -2.92 -15.72
C ASP A 108 -16.36 -4.43 -15.45
N LYS A 109 -15.22 -5.12 -15.54
CA LYS A 109 -15.15 -6.57 -15.33
C LYS A 109 -14.52 -6.91 -13.99
N PRO A 110 -15.04 -7.96 -13.32
CA PRO A 110 -14.43 -8.45 -12.11
C PRO A 110 -13.09 -9.12 -12.40
N PHE A 111 -12.28 -9.26 -11.36
CA PHE A 111 -11.15 -10.19 -11.35
C PHE A 111 -11.05 -10.92 -10.01
N SER A 112 -10.42 -12.08 -10.07
CA SER A 112 -9.87 -12.78 -8.91
C SER A 112 -8.45 -13.19 -9.32
N TYR A 113 -7.44 -12.56 -8.70
CA TYR A 113 -6.03 -12.75 -9.05
C TYR A 113 -5.26 -13.23 -7.84
N GLN A 114 -4.50 -14.31 -8.05
CA GLN A 114 -3.66 -14.94 -7.04
C GLN A 114 -2.22 -15.05 -7.54
N CYS A 115 -1.27 -14.69 -6.69
CA CYS A 115 0.15 -14.92 -6.98
C CYS A 115 0.45 -16.42 -7.09
N PRO A 116 1.45 -16.83 -7.90
CA PRO A 116 1.85 -18.23 -7.99
C PRO A 116 2.22 -18.83 -6.64
N SER A 117 2.31 -20.17 -6.60
CA SER A 117 2.65 -20.90 -5.39
C SER A 117 3.88 -20.31 -4.70
N HIS A 118 3.77 -20.11 -3.39
CA HIS A 118 4.84 -19.59 -2.53
C HIS A 118 5.32 -18.17 -2.89
N GLN A 119 4.46 -17.38 -3.52
CA GLN A 119 4.69 -15.97 -3.77
C GLN A 119 3.62 -15.11 -3.09
N VAL A 120 3.95 -13.85 -2.84
CA VAL A 120 3.07 -12.88 -2.19
C VAL A 120 3.08 -11.57 -2.96
N ILE A 121 2.01 -10.79 -2.80
CA ILE A 121 1.85 -9.49 -3.44
C ILE A 121 2.79 -8.49 -2.76
N THR A 122 3.70 -7.93 -3.55
CA THR A 122 4.64 -6.89 -3.13
C THR A 122 4.35 -5.54 -3.79
N GLY A 123 3.54 -5.52 -4.84
CA GLY A 123 3.17 -4.31 -5.56
C GLY A 123 1.79 -4.38 -6.19
N MET A 124 1.19 -3.22 -6.40
CA MET A 124 -0.16 -3.06 -6.96
C MET A 124 -0.13 -1.88 -7.92
N HIS A 125 -0.63 -2.10 -9.13
CA HIS A 125 -0.54 -1.13 -10.22
C HIS A 125 -1.88 -0.98 -10.89
N SER A 126 -2.24 0.25 -11.24
CA SER A 126 -3.47 0.51 -11.99
C SER A 126 -3.41 1.79 -12.80
N TYR A 127 -4.35 1.91 -13.73
CA TYR A 127 -4.67 3.20 -14.33
C TYR A 127 -6.19 3.33 -14.44
N HIS A 128 -6.64 4.57 -14.28
CA HIS A 128 -8.03 4.99 -14.39
C HIS A 128 -8.37 5.37 -15.83
N GLU A 129 -9.63 5.23 -16.22
CA GLU A 129 -10.13 5.73 -17.50
C GLU A 129 -11.57 6.23 -17.35
N ASN A 130 -11.77 7.53 -17.58
CA ASN A 130 -12.99 8.26 -17.25
C ASN A 130 -14.22 7.87 -18.08
N LYS A 131 -14.07 7.23 -19.25
CA LYS A 131 -15.24 6.73 -19.99
C LYS A 131 -15.90 5.58 -19.23
N TYR A 132 -15.11 4.82 -18.48
CA TYR A 132 -15.58 3.70 -17.67
C TYR A 132 -15.72 4.07 -16.19
N GLU A 133 -15.11 5.18 -15.76
CA GLU A 133 -14.94 5.54 -14.34
C GLU A 133 -14.42 4.33 -13.52
N ASP A 134 -13.43 3.65 -14.11
CA ASP A 134 -12.95 2.38 -13.59
C ASP A 134 -11.44 2.21 -13.83
N ARG A 135 -10.84 1.31 -13.04
CA ARG A 135 -9.42 0.97 -13.08
C ARG A 135 -9.15 -0.41 -13.64
N ARG A 136 -8.05 -0.55 -14.38
CA ARG A 136 -7.42 -1.84 -14.70
C ARG A 136 -6.26 -2.13 -13.79
N TRP A 137 -6.10 -3.39 -13.40
CA TRP A 137 -5.22 -3.82 -12.32
C TRP A 137 -4.11 -4.74 -12.79
N LYS A 138 -2.90 -4.55 -12.24
CA LYS A 138 -1.80 -5.52 -12.25
C LYS A 138 -1.26 -5.68 -10.83
N PHE A 139 -0.62 -6.81 -10.60
CA PHE A 139 -0.01 -7.12 -9.31
C PHE A 139 1.42 -7.58 -9.53
N THR A 140 2.31 -7.16 -8.62
CA THR A 140 3.67 -7.67 -8.54
C THR A 140 3.72 -8.76 -7.49
N CYS A 141 4.16 -9.94 -7.92
CA CYS A 141 4.34 -11.11 -7.08
C CYS A 141 5.83 -11.37 -6.90
N CYS A 142 6.24 -11.63 -5.66
CA CYS A 142 7.60 -12.07 -5.36
C CYS A 142 7.57 -13.34 -4.50
N GLY A 143 8.57 -14.19 -4.70
CA GLY A 143 8.89 -15.29 -3.80
C GLY A 143 10.39 -15.41 -3.57
N ALA A 144 10.78 -16.29 -2.66
CA ALA A 144 12.16 -16.63 -2.36
C ALA A 144 12.28 -18.14 -2.09
N SER A 145 13.48 -18.71 -2.22
CA SER A 145 13.71 -20.16 -2.14
C SER A 145 13.28 -20.78 -0.80
N ASN A 146 13.35 -20.02 0.29
CA ASN A 146 13.03 -20.44 1.66
C ASN A 146 11.70 -19.83 2.18
N PHE A 147 10.85 -19.35 1.27
CA PHE A 147 9.55 -18.78 1.62
C PHE A 147 8.44 -19.70 1.12
N CYS A 148 7.76 -20.41 2.02
CA CYS A 148 6.62 -21.27 1.69
C CYS A 148 5.36 -20.73 2.34
N THR A 149 4.38 -20.34 1.52
CA THR A 149 3.00 -20.11 1.98
C THR A 149 2.35 -21.43 2.40
N ASP A 150 1.43 -21.35 3.36
CA ASP A 150 0.63 -22.47 3.85
C ASP A 150 -0.86 -22.09 3.85
N THR A 151 -1.55 -22.22 4.99
CA THR A 151 -2.99 -22.01 5.12
C THR A 151 -3.39 -20.61 4.67
N CYS A 152 -4.23 -20.54 3.63
CA CYS A 152 -4.73 -19.30 3.04
C CYS A 152 -6.20 -19.07 3.38
N GLN A 153 -6.58 -17.83 3.69
CA GLN A 153 -7.95 -17.45 4.02
C GLN A 153 -8.35 -16.18 3.28
N TRP A 154 -9.54 -16.20 2.68
CA TRP A 154 -10.16 -15.02 2.08
C TRP A 154 -10.87 -14.19 3.13
N THR A 155 -10.80 -12.88 3.01
CA THR A 155 -11.68 -11.97 3.73
C THR A 155 -13.09 -12.00 3.13
N ASN A 156 -14.07 -11.49 3.88
CA ASN A 156 -15.25 -10.89 3.26
C ASN A 156 -14.86 -9.60 2.51
N TYR A 157 -15.81 -8.98 1.82
CA TYR A 157 -15.55 -7.65 1.24
C TYR A 157 -15.17 -6.67 2.35
N VAL A 158 -14.05 -5.97 2.15
CA VAL A 158 -13.46 -5.08 3.17
C VAL A 158 -14.02 -3.66 3.14
N ASN A 159 -14.83 -3.35 2.13
CA ASN A 159 -15.52 -2.07 1.95
C ASN A 159 -16.94 -2.30 1.43
N TRP A 160 -17.80 -1.30 1.55
CA TRP A 160 -18.91 -1.06 0.62
C TRP A 160 -18.47 -0.12 -0.51
N PHE A 161 -19.31 0.09 -1.52
CA PHE A 161 -19.07 1.11 -2.54
C PHE A 161 -19.01 2.51 -1.91
N ASP A 162 -18.21 3.40 -2.48
CA ASP A 162 -17.89 4.77 -2.05
C ASP A 162 -17.22 4.88 -0.67
N GLU A 163 -17.22 3.80 0.11
CA GLU A 163 -16.59 3.78 1.41
C GLU A 163 -15.07 3.68 1.30
N ALA A 164 -14.41 4.45 2.16
CA ALA A 164 -13.01 4.28 2.47
C ALA A 164 -12.81 2.98 3.28
N PHE A 165 -11.66 2.35 3.12
CA PHE A 165 -11.29 1.19 3.93
C PHE A 165 -9.83 1.21 4.33
N THR A 166 -9.55 0.48 5.41
CA THR A 166 -8.20 0.08 5.80
C THR A 166 -8.20 -1.43 6.03
N PHE A 167 -7.44 -2.15 5.21
CA PHE A 167 -7.18 -3.57 5.40
C PHE A 167 -5.76 -3.77 5.93
N ASN A 168 -5.64 -4.43 7.08
CA ASN A 168 -4.36 -4.88 7.62
C ASN A 168 -4.23 -6.38 7.41
N VAL A 169 -3.13 -6.82 6.82
CA VAL A 169 -2.82 -8.24 6.72
C VAL A 169 -2.62 -8.80 8.14
N PRO A 170 -3.30 -9.89 8.52
CA PRO A 170 -3.17 -10.44 9.87
C PRO A 170 -1.71 -10.76 10.27
N PRO A 171 -1.40 -10.72 11.57
CA PRO A 171 -0.08 -11.11 12.07
C PRO A 171 0.31 -12.50 11.56
N ASN A 172 1.60 -12.68 11.24
CA ASN A 172 2.16 -13.94 10.71
C ASN A 172 1.53 -14.45 9.40
N SER A 173 0.77 -13.62 8.68
CA SER A 173 0.23 -13.93 7.36
C SER A 173 0.71 -12.93 6.30
N TYR A 174 0.60 -13.26 5.02
CA TYR A 174 1.10 -12.45 3.92
C TYR A 174 0.04 -12.36 2.82
N LEU A 175 -0.12 -11.17 2.23
CA LEU A 175 -1.08 -10.93 1.16
C LEU A 175 -0.70 -11.75 -0.08
N ASN A 176 -1.59 -12.60 -0.56
CA ASN A 176 -1.32 -13.52 -1.67
C ASN A 176 -2.26 -13.32 -2.87
N ALA A 177 -3.49 -12.84 -2.64
CA ALA A 177 -4.48 -12.65 -3.69
C ALA A 177 -5.37 -11.44 -3.44
N ALA A 178 -6.01 -10.95 -4.50
CA ALA A 178 -7.03 -9.92 -4.46
C ALA A 178 -8.18 -10.27 -5.41
N GLU A 179 -9.40 -9.96 -4.99
CA GLU A 179 -10.61 -10.11 -5.80
C GLU A 179 -11.40 -8.82 -5.74
N SER A 180 -11.91 -8.38 -6.88
CA SER A 180 -12.66 -7.15 -6.97
C SER A 180 -13.65 -7.17 -8.13
N TYR A 181 -14.78 -6.48 -7.95
CA TYR A 181 -15.75 -6.23 -9.00
C TYR A 181 -16.20 -4.78 -8.97
N HIS A 182 -16.55 -4.28 -10.15
CA HIS A 182 -17.05 -2.94 -10.41
C HIS A 182 -18.58 -2.93 -10.49
N GLU A 183 -19.22 -1.83 -10.13
CA GLU A 183 -20.66 -1.64 -10.30
C GLU A 183 -20.99 -0.20 -10.70
N ASN A 184 -21.60 -0.05 -11.88
CA ASN A 184 -21.76 1.23 -12.57
C ASN A 184 -22.73 2.21 -11.89
N LYS A 185 -23.61 1.77 -10.99
CA LYS A 185 -24.46 2.71 -10.22
C LYS A 185 -23.60 3.55 -9.27
N TYR A 186 -22.49 2.98 -8.80
CA TYR A 186 -21.55 3.65 -7.91
C TYR A 186 -20.27 4.09 -8.62
N GLU A 187 -20.02 3.59 -9.83
CA GLU A 187 -18.74 3.76 -10.56
C GLU A 187 -17.52 3.43 -9.68
N ASP A 188 -17.66 2.34 -8.91
CA ASP A 188 -16.72 2.00 -7.87
C ASP A 188 -16.57 0.47 -7.71
N ARG A 189 -15.52 0.06 -6.99
CA ARG A 189 -15.13 -1.32 -6.79
C ARG A 189 -15.24 -1.79 -5.34
N ARG A 190 -15.73 -3.03 -5.19
CA ARG A 190 -15.65 -3.82 -3.96
C ARG A 190 -14.35 -4.61 -3.92
N TRP A 191 -13.80 -4.82 -2.73
CA TRP A 191 -12.49 -5.47 -2.54
C TRP A 191 -12.53 -6.63 -1.54
N LYS A 192 -11.93 -7.75 -1.93
CA LYS A 192 -11.59 -8.90 -1.09
C LYS A 192 -10.11 -9.20 -1.22
N PHE A 193 -9.51 -9.67 -0.14
CA PHE A 193 -8.09 -10.05 -0.12
C PHE A 193 -7.93 -11.45 0.45
N GLN A 194 -6.92 -12.17 -0.03
CA GLN A 194 -6.49 -13.44 0.55
C GLN A 194 -5.14 -13.26 1.20
N HIS A 195 -4.99 -13.80 2.41
CA HIS A 195 -3.71 -13.85 3.10
C HIS A 195 -3.39 -15.30 3.47
N CYS A 196 -2.11 -15.64 3.47
CA CYS A 196 -1.63 -16.98 3.80
C CYS A 196 -0.63 -16.93 4.94
N THR A 197 -0.67 -17.90 5.85
CA THR A 197 0.43 -18.12 6.80
C THR A 197 1.69 -18.57 6.06
N ARG A 198 2.84 -18.48 6.74
CA ARG A 198 4.11 -19.05 6.26
C ARG A 198 4.41 -20.32 7.03
N ARG A 199 4.97 -21.31 6.35
CA ARG A 199 5.60 -22.50 6.94
C ARG A 199 7.08 -22.57 6.52
N SER A 200 7.82 -23.46 7.18
CA SER A 200 9.16 -23.81 6.73
C SER A 200 9.11 -24.54 5.39
N CYS A 201 10.05 -24.16 4.52
CA CYS A 201 10.65 -25.03 3.53
C CYS A 201 12.00 -25.49 4.14
#